data_AF-A0A2D0SDP8-F1
#
_entry.id   AF-A0A2D0SDP8-F1
#
_cell.length_a   1.000
_cell.length_b   1.000
_cell.length_c   1.000
_cell.angle_alpha   90.00
_cell.angle_beta   90.00
_cell.angle_gamma   90.00
#
_symmetry.space_group_name_H-M   'P 1'
#
loop_
_entity.id
_entity.type
_entity.pdbx_description
1 polymer ?
#
loop_
_entity_poly.entity_id
_entity_poly.type
_entity_poly.pdbx_seq_one_letter_code
_entity_poly.pdbx_strand_id
1 'polypeptide(L)'
;MHKAYQPLKLAANKYLQNKWDQEHYEEHRKKVREAKPIIDTKGIRTPTHIQVKLKKAQVQEERQAIIHRDNQLLASKLADIQHSKGRIDHRNFYPVRSLNSERRRAELLQVTHENRTIYERITAQESEYRRELWEENWAKTEQRRDGITCYPRGVADKQKVKKSVKFLGGAPGRTLSSSSRTEDGETTDEDLQHQ
;
A
#
# COMPACT_ATOMS: atom_id res chain seq x y z
N MET A 1 -35.12 47.19 -72.46
CA MET A 1 -35.07 46.74 -73.87
C MET A 1 -35.77 45.39 -73.97
N HIS A 2 -37.05 45.35 -74.35
CA HIS A 2 -37.75 44.07 -74.56
C HIS A 2 -37.49 43.59 -75.99
N LYS A 3 -36.71 42.51 -76.13
CA LYS A 3 -36.50 41.86 -77.43
C LYS A 3 -37.73 41.04 -77.77
N ALA A 4 -38.27 41.23 -78.96
CA ALA A 4 -39.36 40.42 -79.47
C ALA A 4 -38.88 38.97 -79.71
N TYR A 5 -39.77 38.01 -79.50
CA TYR A 5 -39.50 36.60 -79.72
C TYR A 5 -39.14 36.34 -81.20
N GLN A 6 -37.99 35.72 -81.44
CA GLN A 6 -37.49 35.34 -82.76
C GLN A 6 -37.33 33.81 -82.79
N PRO A 7 -38.19 33.09 -83.52
CA PRO A 7 -38.08 31.64 -83.61
C PRO A 7 -36.84 31.26 -84.43
N LEU A 8 -36.15 30.20 -84.00
CA LEU A 8 -34.96 29.69 -84.71
C LEU A 8 -35.31 29.06 -86.07
N LYS A 9 -36.54 28.55 -86.20
CA LYS A 9 -37.08 27.98 -87.43
C LYS A 9 -38.17 28.89 -87.99
N LEU A 10 -38.33 28.90 -89.31
CA LEU A 10 -39.43 29.60 -89.95
C LEU A 10 -40.76 29.00 -89.47
N ALA A 11 -41.60 29.84 -88.86
CA ALA A 11 -42.90 29.45 -88.32
C ALA A 11 -43.99 30.32 -88.95
N ALA A 12 -45.09 29.69 -89.39
CA ALA A 12 -46.22 30.40 -89.98
C ALA A 12 -46.89 31.37 -88.99
N ASN A 13 -46.94 31.00 -87.70
CA ASN A 13 -47.45 31.85 -86.63
C ASN A 13 -46.44 31.96 -85.47
N LYS A 14 -45.90 33.18 -85.28
CA LYS A 14 -44.88 33.46 -84.27
C LYS A 14 -45.40 33.36 -82.83
N TYR A 15 -46.68 33.64 -82.60
CA TYR A 15 -47.27 33.60 -81.26
C TYR A 15 -47.41 32.17 -80.74
N LEU A 16 -47.88 31.26 -81.60
CA LEU A 16 -48.00 29.84 -81.25
C LEU A 16 -46.62 29.21 -81.05
N GLN A 17 -45.65 29.54 -81.89
CA GLN A 17 -44.28 29.05 -81.73
C GLN A 17 -43.64 29.51 -80.41
N ASN A 18 -43.87 30.77 -80.00
CA ASN A 18 -43.40 31.27 -78.71
C ASN A 18 -43.97 30.47 -77.53
N LYS A 19 -45.28 30.18 -77.56
CA LYS A 19 -45.91 29.36 -76.53
C LYS A 19 -45.31 27.95 -76.44
N TRP A 20 -45.14 27.29 -77.58
CA TRP A 20 -44.58 25.93 -77.60
C TRP A 20 -43.12 25.88 -77.16
N ASP A 21 -42.31 26.84 -77.60
CA ASP A 21 -40.91 26.94 -77.17
C ASP A 21 -40.82 27.19 -75.66
N GLN A 22 -41.73 28.02 -75.12
CA GLN A 22 -41.83 28.27 -73.69
C GLN A 22 -42.24 27.02 -72.91
N GLU A 23 -43.26 26.29 -73.37
CA GLU A 23 -43.70 25.03 -72.76
C GLU A 23 -42.59 23.96 -72.79
N HIS A 24 -41.92 23.77 -73.93
CA HIS A 24 -40.80 22.84 -74.05
C HIS A 24 -39.61 23.24 -73.17
N TYR A 25 -39.32 24.55 -73.07
CA TYR A 25 -38.29 25.05 -72.17
C TYR A 25 -38.64 24.76 -70.71
N GLU A 26 -39.89 24.98 -70.30
CA GLU A 26 -40.39 24.70 -68.96
C GLU A 26 -40.36 23.20 -68.64
N GLU A 27 -40.78 22.34 -69.57
CA GLU A 27 -40.70 20.89 -69.46
C GLU A 27 -39.26 20.40 -69.32
N HIS A 28 -38.35 20.91 -70.14
CA HIS A 28 -36.93 20.58 -70.05
C HIS A 28 -36.35 21.01 -68.68
N ARG A 29 -36.65 22.25 -68.25
CA ARG A 29 -36.22 22.75 -66.93
C ARG A 29 -36.82 21.93 -65.79
N LYS A 30 -38.04 21.41 -65.93
CA LYS A 30 -38.66 20.49 -64.98
C LYS A 30 -37.89 19.16 -64.94
N LYS A 31 -37.60 18.55 -66.09
CA LYS A 31 -36.80 17.31 -66.18
C LYS A 31 -35.40 17.47 -65.58
N VAL A 32 -34.73 18.59 -65.83
CA VAL A 32 -33.41 18.88 -65.25
C VAL A 32 -33.47 19.04 -63.73
N ARG A 33 -34.51 19.69 -63.20
CA ARG A 33 -34.71 19.83 -61.75
C ARG A 33 -35.05 18.50 -61.06
N GLU A 34 -35.83 17.65 -61.72
CA GLU A 34 -36.27 16.36 -61.20
C GLU A 34 -35.23 15.24 -61.38
N ALA A 35 -34.18 15.48 -62.18
CA ALA A 35 -33.11 14.53 -62.41
C ALA A 35 -32.36 14.24 -61.10
N LYS A 36 -32.40 12.98 -60.65
CA LYS A 36 -31.69 12.53 -59.46
C LYS A 36 -30.20 12.32 -59.78
N PRO A 37 -29.28 12.71 -58.89
CA PRO A 37 -27.86 12.41 -59.06
C PRO A 37 -27.63 10.89 -59.03
N ILE A 38 -26.90 10.37 -60.02
CA ILE A 38 -26.55 8.94 -60.13
C ILE A 38 -25.45 8.56 -59.13
N ILE A 39 -24.57 9.51 -58.80
CA ILE A 39 -23.44 9.30 -57.91
C ILE A 39 -23.75 9.99 -56.59
N ASP A 40 -23.65 9.24 -55.48
CA ASP A 40 -23.72 9.84 -54.16
C ASP A 40 -22.43 10.64 -53.91
N THR A 41 -22.56 11.96 -53.86
CA THR A 41 -21.47 12.89 -53.55
C THR A 41 -21.44 13.27 -52.07
N LYS A 42 -22.28 12.66 -51.23
CA LYS A 42 -22.28 12.93 -49.80
C LYS A 42 -21.00 12.35 -49.17
N GLY A 43 -20.37 13.16 -48.33
CA GLY A 43 -19.20 12.73 -47.56
C GLY A 43 -19.56 11.59 -46.61
N ILE A 44 -18.55 10.77 -46.29
CA ILE A 44 -18.69 9.70 -45.31
C ILE A 44 -19.13 10.30 -43.97
N ARG A 45 -20.14 9.68 -43.33
CA ARG A 45 -20.61 10.08 -42.00
C ARG A 45 -19.45 10.02 -41.02
N THR A 46 -19.21 11.11 -40.29
CA THR A 46 -18.14 11.17 -39.30
C THR A 46 -18.31 10.05 -38.26
N PRO A 47 -17.28 9.21 -38.03
CA PRO A 47 -17.31 8.17 -37.03
C PRO A 47 -17.60 8.72 -35.62
N THR A 48 -18.37 7.99 -34.84
CA THR A 48 -18.87 8.42 -33.51
C THR A 48 -17.74 8.74 -32.53
N HIS A 49 -16.62 8.02 -32.59
CA HIS A 49 -15.46 8.24 -31.71
C HIS A 49 -14.70 9.55 -31.99
N ILE A 50 -14.89 10.15 -33.18
CA ILE A 50 -14.34 11.47 -33.52
C ILE A 50 -15.23 12.56 -32.92
N GLN A 51 -16.55 12.35 -32.96
CA GLN A 51 -17.52 13.25 -32.35
C GLN A 51 -17.44 13.23 -30.83
N VAL A 52 -17.26 12.04 -30.25
CA VAL A 52 -17.17 11.81 -28.81
C VAL A 52 -15.80 11.25 -28.46
N LYS A 53 -14.93 12.10 -27.93
CA LYS A 53 -13.59 11.72 -27.45
C LYS A 53 -13.68 10.95 -26.12
N LEU A 54 -14.13 9.69 -26.19
CA LEU A 54 -14.40 8.84 -25.03
C LEU A 54 -13.24 8.77 -24.04
N LYS A 55 -12.00 8.63 -24.52
CA LYS A 55 -10.82 8.57 -23.64
C LYS A 55 -10.60 9.87 -22.86
N LYS A 56 -10.88 11.02 -23.48
CA LYS A 56 -10.79 12.32 -22.82
C LYS A 56 -11.85 12.44 -21.72
N ALA A 57 -13.07 11.98 -21.99
CA ALA A 57 -14.15 11.96 -21.00
C ALA A 57 -13.78 11.07 -19.80
N GLN A 58 -13.29 9.85 -20.06
CA GLN A 58 -12.84 8.93 -19.01
C GLN A 58 -11.76 9.56 -18.11
N VAL A 59 -10.69 10.12 -18.68
CA VAL A 59 -9.60 10.73 -17.90
C VAL A 59 -10.10 11.91 -17.07
N GLN A 60 -11.06 12.68 -17.60
CA GLN A 60 -11.66 13.79 -16.86
C GLN A 60 -12.48 13.29 -15.66
N GLU A 61 -13.24 12.21 -15.83
CA GLU A 61 -14.02 11.59 -14.76
C GLU A 61 -13.13 10.99 -13.67
N GLU A 62 -12.06 10.28 -14.04
CA GLU A 62 -11.07 9.75 -13.10
C GLU A 62 -10.42 10.89 -12.29
N ARG A 63 -10.05 12.00 -12.95
CA ARG A 63 -9.51 13.18 -12.27
C ARG A 63 -10.54 13.80 -11.32
N GLN A 64 -11.79 13.89 -11.72
CA GLN A 64 -12.87 14.41 -10.87
C GLN A 64 -13.12 13.51 -9.66
N ALA A 65 -13.07 12.19 -9.83
CA ALA A 65 -13.22 11.24 -8.74
C ALA A 65 -12.12 11.39 -7.67
N ILE A 66 -10.86 11.60 -8.10
CA ILE A 66 -9.74 11.89 -7.18
C ILE A 66 -10.00 13.20 -6.43
N ILE A 67 -10.35 14.27 -7.14
CA ILE A 67 -10.66 15.57 -6.52
C ILE A 67 -11.81 15.45 -5.52
N HIS A 68 -12.87 14.71 -5.86
CA HIS A 68 -14.00 14.50 -4.96
C HIS A 68 -13.61 13.74 -3.69
N ARG A 69 -12.81 12.67 -3.82
CA ARG A 69 -12.29 11.91 -2.68
C ARG A 69 -11.44 12.80 -1.77
N ASP A 70 -10.55 13.58 -2.36
CA ASP A 70 -9.67 14.48 -1.61
C ASP A 70 -10.47 15.59 -0.91
N ASN A 71 -11.47 16.16 -1.60
CA ASN A 71 -12.38 17.16 -1.03
C ASN A 71 -13.20 16.58 0.13
N GLN A 72 -13.68 15.34 0.03
CA GLN A 72 -14.38 14.66 1.13
C GLN A 72 -13.45 14.48 2.33
N LEU A 73 -12.22 14.00 2.09
CA LEU A 73 -11.23 13.81 3.16
C LEU A 73 -10.85 15.13 3.83
N LEU A 74 -10.70 16.21 3.05
CA LEU A 74 -10.46 17.56 3.57
C LEU A 74 -11.66 18.05 4.38
N ALA A 75 -12.88 17.87 3.88
CA ALA A 75 -14.09 18.26 4.59
C ALA A 75 -14.25 17.51 5.92
N SER A 76 -13.98 16.20 5.95
CA SER A 76 -13.95 15.42 7.20
C SER A 76 -12.92 16.00 8.19
N LYS A 77 -11.69 16.27 7.74
CA LYS A 77 -10.65 16.86 8.62
C LYS A 77 -11.05 18.25 9.12
N LEU A 78 -11.66 19.09 8.28
CA LEU A 78 -12.14 20.41 8.70
C LEU A 78 -13.28 20.28 9.70
N ALA A 79 -14.19 19.32 9.51
CA ALA A 79 -15.24 19.02 10.47
C ALA A 79 -14.64 18.57 11.80
N ASP A 80 -13.65 17.66 11.79
CA ASP A 80 -12.96 17.21 13.01
C ASP A 80 -12.33 18.40 13.75
N ILE A 81 -11.66 19.31 13.03
CA ILE A 81 -11.08 20.53 13.61
C ILE A 81 -12.18 21.43 14.18
N GLN A 82 -13.28 21.64 13.45
CA GLN A 82 -14.38 22.48 13.89
C GLN A 82 -15.08 21.94 15.14
N HIS A 83 -15.25 20.62 15.26
CA HIS A 83 -15.82 19.99 16.46
C HIS A 83 -14.80 19.82 17.59
N SER A 84 -13.50 19.91 17.29
CA SER A 84 -12.45 19.84 18.31
C SER A 84 -12.50 21.06 19.23
N LYS A 85 -12.26 20.85 20.53
CA LYS A 85 -12.28 21.92 21.55
C LYS A 85 -11.02 22.82 21.51
N GLY A 86 -10.26 22.82 20.42
CA GLY A 86 -9.06 23.67 20.25
C GLY A 86 -7.90 23.35 21.19
N ARG A 87 -7.80 22.12 21.72
CA ARG A 87 -6.66 21.70 22.53
C ARG A 87 -5.44 21.49 21.63
N ILE A 88 -4.54 22.46 21.64
CA ILE A 88 -3.23 22.36 20.99
C ILE A 88 -2.28 21.74 22.01
N ASP A 89 -1.86 20.50 21.80
CA ASP A 89 -0.71 19.95 22.51
C ASP A 89 0.58 20.30 21.76
N HIS A 90 1.69 20.40 22.49
CA HIS A 90 3.02 20.65 21.91
C HIS A 90 3.71 19.34 21.48
N ARG A 91 2.95 18.24 21.41
CA ARG A 91 3.47 16.88 21.29
C ARG A 91 3.06 16.27 19.95
N ASN A 92 3.63 16.80 18.87
CA ASN A 92 3.45 16.19 17.56
C ASN A 92 4.21 14.86 17.46
N PHE A 93 3.47 13.77 17.32
CA PHE A 93 4.02 12.45 17.00
C PHE A 93 4.41 12.38 15.53
N TYR A 94 5.62 12.83 15.21
CA TYR A 94 6.18 12.60 13.89
C TYR A 94 6.76 11.18 13.82
N PRO A 95 6.40 10.36 12.82
CA PRO A 95 7.09 9.10 12.59
C PRO A 95 8.55 9.41 12.26
N VAL A 96 9.48 8.79 12.98
CA VAL A 96 10.92 8.92 12.70
C VAL A 96 11.21 8.24 11.36
N ARG A 97 11.30 9.05 10.31
CA ARG A 97 11.66 8.57 8.96
C ARG A 97 13.16 8.42 8.88
N SER A 98 13.64 7.19 8.76
CA SER A 98 15.04 6.90 8.46
C SER A 98 15.11 6.18 7.11
N LEU A 99 16.00 6.65 6.22
CA LEU A 99 16.28 5.98 4.95
C LEU A 99 16.75 4.53 5.15
N ASN A 100 17.37 4.23 6.29
CA ASN A 100 17.84 2.89 6.64
C ASN A 100 16.79 2.03 7.37
N SER A 101 15.54 2.49 7.48
CA SER A 101 14.50 1.78 8.23
C SER A 101 14.17 0.41 7.62
N GLU A 102 14.11 0.31 6.29
CA GLU A 102 13.86 -0.96 5.60
C GLU A 102 15.03 -1.92 5.74
N ARG A 103 16.26 -1.44 5.54
CA ARG A 103 17.48 -2.23 5.75
C ARG A 103 17.55 -2.76 7.18
N ARG A 104 17.30 -1.91 8.17
CA ARG A 104 17.28 -2.31 9.59
C ARG A 104 16.20 -3.35 9.89
N ARG A 105 15.02 -3.24 9.26
CA ARG A 105 13.96 -4.25 9.39
C ARG A 105 14.40 -5.59 8.81
N ALA A 106 15.02 -5.59 7.63
CA ALA A 106 15.53 -6.81 7.01
C ALA A 106 16.63 -7.48 7.85
N GLU A 107 17.59 -6.70 8.35
CA GLU A 107 18.64 -7.17 9.26
C GLU A 107 18.03 -7.73 10.56
N LEU A 108 17.03 -7.06 11.14
CA LEU A 108 16.33 -7.56 12.32
C LEU A 108 15.64 -8.89 12.05
N LEU A 109 14.95 -9.03 10.91
CA LEU A 109 14.31 -10.30 10.53
C LEU A 109 15.34 -11.42 10.37
N GLN A 110 16.48 -11.14 9.73
CA GLN A 110 17.56 -12.10 9.60
C GLN A 110 18.08 -12.55 10.97
N VAL A 111 18.43 -11.60 11.84
CA VAL A 111 18.91 -11.90 13.20
C VAL A 111 17.88 -12.69 14.00
N THR A 112 16.59 -12.34 13.89
CA THR A 112 15.53 -13.10 14.58
C THR A 112 15.41 -14.53 14.09
N HIS A 113 15.58 -14.76 12.77
CA HIS A 113 15.57 -16.09 12.21
C HIS A 113 16.79 -16.90 12.68
N GLU A 114 17.99 -16.33 12.62
CA GLU A 114 19.21 -16.96 13.10
C GLU A 114 19.12 -17.31 14.59
N ASN A 115 18.67 -16.37 15.42
CA ASN A 115 18.45 -16.60 16.85
C ASN A 115 17.45 -17.73 17.10
N ARG A 116 16.37 -17.81 16.30
CA ARG A 116 15.40 -18.90 16.40
C ARG A 116 16.06 -20.24 16.06
N THR A 117 16.85 -20.33 15.00
CA THR A 117 17.54 -21.59 14.65
C THR A 117 18.52 -22.03 15.74
N ILE A 118 19.25 -21.07 16.35
CA ILE A 118 20.16 -21.35 17.47
C ILE A 118 19.37 -21.84 18.68
N TYR A 119 18.27 -21.17 19.02
CA TYR A 119 17.39 -21.56 20.11
C TYR A 119 16.88 -22.99 19.91
N GLU A 120 16.34 -23.30 18.74
CA GLU A 120 15.86 -24.64 18.39
C GLU A 120 16.96 -25.70 18.57
N ARG A 121 18.19 -25.43 18.11
CA ARG A 121 19.33 -26.33 18.31
C ARG A 121 19.69 -26.55 19.78
N ILE A 122 19.75 -25.47 20.57
CA ILE A 122 20.06 -25.55 22.00
C ILE A 122 18.96 -26.35 22.73
N THR A 123 17.70 -26.11 22.39
CA THR A 123 16.58 -26.83 23.01
C THR A 123 16.48 -28.30 22.60
N ALA A 124 16.85 -28.62 21.35
CA ALA A 124 16.84 -29.98 20.85
C ALA A 124 18.01 -30.82 21.38
N GLN A 125 19.13 -30.17 21.72
CA GLN A 125 20.27 -30.83 22.32
C GLN A 125 19.93 -31.25 23.76
N GLU A 126 19.78 -32.55 23.98
CA GLU A 126 19.67 -33.11 25.32
C GLU A 126 20.96 -32.85 26.12
N SER A 127 20.82 -32.60 27.42
CA SER A 127 22.00 -32.46 28.29
C SER A 127 22.73 -33.79 28.39
N GLU A 128 23.99 -33.85 27.96
CA GLU A 128 24.89 -35.02 28.19
C GLU A 128 25.24 -35.23 29.67
N TYR A 129 24.57 -34.53 30.59
CA TYR A 129 24.82 -34.55 32.02
C TYR A 129 24.37 -35.89 32.64
N ARG A 130 25.13 -36.96 32.39
CA ARG A 130 24.98 -38.26 33.04
C ARG A 130 25.65 -38.23 34.41
N ARG A 131 24.91 -37.79 35.43
CA ARG A 131 25.39 -37.67 36.82
C ARG A 131 26.13 -38.92 37.29
N GLU A 132 25.59 -40.10 36.98
CA GLU A 132 26.17 -41.40 37.36
C GLU A 132 27.59 -41.59 36.81
N LEU A 133 27.84 -41.26 35.54
CA LEU A 133 29.19 -41.34 34.95
C LEU A 133 30.16 -40.34 35.58
N TRP A 134 29.65 -39.17 35.98
CA TRP A 134 30.47 -38.16 36.66
C TRP A 134 30.87 -38.60 38.06
N GLU A 135 29.95 -39.20 38.82
CA GLU A 135 30.22 -39.77 40.14
C GLU A 135 31.20 -40.94 40.06
N GLU A 136 31.04 -41.83 39.10
CA GLU A 136 32.00 -42.93 38.87
C GLU A 136 33.39 -42.42 38.46
N ASN A 137 33.46 -41.46 37.55
CA ASN A 137 34.73 -40.87 37.14
C ASN A 137 35.38 -40.12 38.29
N TRP A 138 34.60 -39.45 39.13
CA TRP A 138 35.08 -38.80 40.33
C TRP A 138 35.64 -39.83 41.33
N ALA A 139 34.91 -40.92 41.60
CA ALA A 139 35.36 -42.00 42.47
C ALA A 139 36.65 -42.67 41.96
N LYS A 140 36.76 -42.91 40.65
CA LYS A 140 38.00 -43.41 40.02
C LYS A 140 39.15 -42.41 40.18
N THR A 141 38.86 -41.13 40.03
CA THR A 141 39.86 -40.06 40.21
C THR A 141 40.29 -39.96 41.67
N GLU A 142 39.37 -40.13 42.61
CA GLU A 142 39.61 -40.15 44.05
C GLU A 142 40.50 -41.34 44.44
N GLN A 143 40.17 -42.55 43.98
CA GLN A 143 41.02 -43.73 44.18
C GLN A 143 42.43 -43.56 43.59
N ARG A 144 42.53 -43.01 42.37
CA ARG A 144 43.84 -42.69 41.76
C ARG A 144 44.61 -41.68 42.59
N ARG A 145 43.94 -40.65 43.07
CA ARG A 145 44.55 -39.65 43.94
C ARG A 145 45.03 -40.30 45.23
N ASP A 146 44.27 -41.21 45.84
CA ASP A 146 44.64 -41.87 47.10
C ASP A 146 45.87 -42.77 46.92
N GLY A 147 45.97 -43.46 45.78
CA GLY A 147 47.14 -44.26 45.42
C GLY A 147 48.41 -43.43 45.07
N ILE A 148 48.24 -42.19 44.61
CA ILE A 148 49.38 -41.30 44.26
C ILE A 148 49.84 -40.47 45.47
N THR A 149 49.01 -40.30 46.49
CA THR A 149 49.38 -39.49 47.66
C THR A 149 50.28 -40.23 48.64
N CYS A 150 51.42 -39.63 48.97
CA CYS A 150 52.33 -40.12 50.02
C CYS A 150 51.82 -39.86 51.45
N TYR A 151 50.73 -39.12 51.62
CA TYR A 151 50.19 -38.72 52.94
C TYR A 151 48.69 -39.05 53.02
N PRO A 152 48.21 -39.60 54.16
CA PRO A 152 46.82 -40.03 54.30
C PRO A 152 45.86 -38.82 54.26
N ARG A 153 44.86 -38.87 53.36
CA ARG A 153 43.75 -37.92 53.36
C ARG A 153 42.80 -38.27 54.51
N GLY A 154 42.87 -37.45 55.56
CA GLY A 154 42.04 -37.64 56.77
C GLY A 154 42.44 -36.79 57.98
N VAL A 155 43.42 -35.89 57.86
CA VAL A 155 43.80 -34.95 58.93
C VAL A 155 43.64 -33.51 58.46
N ALA A 156 42.41 -33.10 58.20
CA ALA A 156 42.10 -31.69 57.96
C ALA A 156 40.74 -31.28 58.54
N ASP A 157 40.44 -31.70 59.78
CA ASP A 157 39.31 -31.15 60.53
C ASP A 157 39.70 -30.82 61.97
N LYS A 158 40.73 -29.98 62.14
CA LYS A 158 40.99 -29.24 63.39
C LYS A 158 41.60 -27.86 63.14
N GLN A 159 41.12 -27.09 62.16
CA GLN A 159 41.47 -25.65 62.05
C GLN A 159 40.58 -24.89 61.06
N LYS A 160 39.26 -24.87 61.26
CA LYS A 160 38.43 -23.78 60.71
C LYS A 160 38.40 -22.63 61.72
N VAL A 161 39.40 -21.75 61.64
CA VAL A 161 39.27 -20.41 62.23
C VAL A 161 38.25 -19.67 61.38
N LYS A 162 37.12 -19.28 61.99
CA LYS A 162 36.15 -18.34 61.40
C LYS A 162 36.84 -16.99 61.17
N LYS A 163 37.43 -16.78 59.99
CA LYS A 163 37.83 -15.44 59.55
C LYS A 163 36.64 -14.81 58.82
N SER A 164 35.85 -14.02 59.55
CA SER A 164 34.97 -13.04 58.92
C SER A 164 35.81 -11.88 58.44
N VAL A 165 35.91 -11.68 57.12
CA VAL A 165 36.45 -10.44 56.56
C VAL A 165 35.31 -9.44 56.53
N LYS A 166 35.39 -8.40 57.38
CA LYS A 166 34.53 -7.22 57.27
C LYS A 166 35.13 -6.33 56.17
N PHE A 167 34.46 -6.27 55.02
CA PHE A 167 34.77 -5.25 54.03
C PHE A 167 34.28 -3.89 54.56
N LEU A 168 35.22 -3.03 54.93
CA LEU A 168 34.99 -1.60 55.11
C LEU A 168 35.33 -0.92 53.79
N GLY A 169 34.34 -0.24 53.19
CA GLY A 169 34.56 0.67 52.06
C GLY A 169 33.94 0.19 50.75
N GLY A 170 32.74 0.65 50.49
CA GLY A 170 32.02 0.45 49.23
C GLY A 170 30.58 0.88 49.41
N ALA A 171 30.34 2.19 49.30
CA ALA A 171 29.00 2.78 49.38
C ALA A 171 28.01 1.99 48.50
N PRO A 172 26.77 1.73 48.97
CA PRO A 172 25.76 1.13 48.12
C PRO A 172 25.37 2.12 47.02
N GLY A 173 25.89 1.88 45.82
CA GLY A 173 25.36 2.44 44.60
C GLY A 173 23.89 2.07 44.49
N ARG A 174 23.05 3.11 44.47
CA ARG A 174 21.65 3.14 44.04
C ARG A 174 21.25 1.89 43.25
N THR A 175 20.46 1.04 43.87
CA THR A 175 19.52 0.16 43.15
C THR A 175 18.52 1.06 42.43
N LEU A 176 18.70 1.25 41.12
CA LEU A 176 17.58 1.59 40.25
C LEU A 176 16.67 0.36 40.25
N SER A 177 15.55 0.49 40.95
CA SER A 177 14.41 -0.41 40.82
C SER A 177 13.93 -0.37 39.37
N SER A 178 14.27 -1.40 38.60
CA SER A 178 13.49 -1.77 37.43
C SER A 178 12.13 -2.25 37.93
N SER A 179 11.18 -1.32 37.97
CA SER A 179 9.75 -1.63 38.09
C SER A 179 9.35 -2.46 36.87
N SER A 180 9.29 -3.77 37.06
CA SER A 180 8.55 -4.68 36.18
C SER A 180 7.26 -4.99 36.92
N ARG A 181 6.20 -4.28 36.54
CA ARG A 181 4.83 -4.62 36.91
C ARG A 181 4.23 -5.27 35.68
N THR A 182 4.21 -6.60 35.68
CA THR A 182 3.30 -7.40 34.88
C THR A 182 1.94 -7.33 35.56
N GLU A 183 0.94 -6.78 34.88
CA GLU A 183 -0.43 -7.26 35.05
C GLU A 183 -0.83 -7.79 33.66
N ASP A 184 -1.12 -9.08 33.67
CA ASP A 184 -1.61 -9.86 32.56
C ASP A 184 -2.92 -9.28 32.04
N GLY A 185 -3.16 -9.50 30.74
CA GLY A 185 -4.39 -9.07 30.09
C GLY A 185 -5.59 -9.92 30.49
N GLU A 186 -6.76 -9.30 30.49
CA GLU A 186 -8.02 -9.97 30.20
C GLU A 186 -8.75 -9.16 29.12
N THR A 187 -8.85 -9.77 27.96
CA THR A 187 -9.88 -9.52 26.96
C THR A 187 -11.21 -9.97 27.52
N THR A 188 -12.19 -9.07 27.58
CA THR A 188 -13.59 -9.44 27.42
C THR A 188 -14.18 -8.51 26.37
N ASP A 189 -14.57 -9.13 25.25
CA ASP A 189 -15.67 -8.66 24.42
C ASP A 189 -16.84 -8.28 25.32
N GLU A 190 -17.57 -7.21 24.98
CA GLU A 190 -19.04 -7.20 24.94
C GLU A 190 -19.49 -5.99 24.10
N ASP A 191 -19.96 -6.32 22.90
CA ASP A 191 -21.03 -5.59 22.21
C ASP A 191 -22.19 -5.35 23.18
N LEU A 192 -22.69 -4.12 23.29
CA LEU A 192 -24.09 -3.86 23.60
C LEU A 192 -24.51 -2.47 23.08
N GLN A 193 -25.13 -2.53 21.90
CA GLN A 193 -26.31 -1.78 21.47
C GLN A 193 -26.82 -0.69 22.43
N HIS A 194 -26.91 0.55 21.93
CA HIS A 194 -28.05 1.42 22.21
C HIS A 194 -28.35 2.33 21.00
N GLN A 195 -29.52 2.03 20.41
CA GLN A 195 -30.52 2.87 19.71
C GLN A 195 -30.08 4.19 19.05
#